data_AF-A0A7X2XHZ2-F1
#
_entry.id   AF-A0A7X2XHZ2-F1
#
_cell.length_a   1.000
_cell.length_b   1.000
_cell.length_c   1.000
_cell.angle_alpha   90.00
_cell.angle_beta   90.00
_cell.angle_gamma   90.00
#
_symmetry.space_group_name_H-M   'P 1'
#
loop_
_entity.id
_entity.type
_entity.pdbx_description
1 polymer ?
#
loop_
_entity_poly.entity_id
_entity_poly.type
_entity_poly.pdbx_seq_one_letter_code
_entity_poly.pdbx_strand_id
1 'polypeptide(L)'
;MTGVSGTSKQKRRYYYYQCYASKSKKCNMPLFPREKLEDIILAETIKLLSEPQTIEFIANTVANLPIDENTQISILETEITEIKNKLKNCIKAIESGLISDTISKNISEYEKKLSVLEKDLSIEKVLNEPFKITPDHVKFFLYNILQIKNADERRDMIISTFVRDIVLTKDDIGYTVKITYNYNENPSNSLDNSVQKGSQKSSLVAPTRIELVISP
;
A
#
# COMPACT_ATOMS: atom_id res chain seq x y z
N MET A 1 18.74 -6.28 -2.14
CA MET A 1 19.53 -7.44 -2.63
C MET A 1 19.37 -7.55 -4.15
N THR A 2 20.16 -8.38 -4.83
CA THR A 2 20.02 -8.66 -6.27
C THR A 2 19.88 -10.16 -6.52
N GLY A 3 18.97 -10.56 -7.40
CA GLY A 3 18.85 -11.95 -7.84
C GLY A 3 20.01 -12.32 -8.78
N VAL A 4 20.62 -13.47 -8.53
CA VAL A 4 21.67 -14.05 -9.40
C VAL A 4 21.38 -15.52 -9.64
N SER A 5 21.88 -16.05 -10.75
CA SER A 5 21.76 -17.48 -11.06
C SER A 5 23.12 -18.12 -11.28
N GLY A 6 23.22 -19.40 -10.95
CA GLY A 6 24.37 -20.25 -11.20
C GLY A 6 23.96 -21.48 -11.98
N THR A 7 24.81 -21.97 -12.89
CA THR A 7 24.55 -23.21 -13.64
C THR A 7 25.59 -24.25 -13.27
N SER A 8 25.14 -25.43 -12.87
CA SER A 8 26.02 -26.55 -12.54
C SER A 8 26.60 -27.22 -13.78
N LYS A 9 27.62 -28.06 -13.60
CA LYS A 9 28.19 -28.91 -14.65
C LYS A 9 27.15 -29.81 -15.34
N GLN A 10 26.07 -30.17 -14.63
CA GLN A 10 24.96 -30.96 -15.13
C GLN A 10 23.85 -30.11 -15.82
N LYS A 11 24.16 -28.85 -16.17
CA LYS A 11 23.23 -27.88 -16.78
C LYS A 11 21.98 -27.53 -15.94
N ARG A 12 21.96 -27.86 -14.65
CA ARG A 12 20.91 -27.40 -13.72
C ARG A 12 21.17 -25.95 -13.29
N ARG A 13 20.14 -25.12 -13.35
CA ARG A 13 20.17 -23.71 -12.94
C ARG A 13 19.70 -23.58 -11.48
N TYR A 14 20.40 -22.77 -10.71
CA TYR A 14 20.11 -22.43 -9.32
C TYR A 14 19.96 -20.92 -9.19
N TYR A 15 19.12 -20.48 -8.26
CA TYR A 15 18.83 -19.08 -8.04
C TYR A 15 19.21 -18.67 -6.61
N TYR A 16 19.80 -17.49 -6.48
CA TYR A 16 20.29 -16.96 -5.21
C TYR A 16 19.98 -15.48 -5.09
N TYR A 17 19.85 -15.02 -3.85
CA TYR A 17 19.91 -13.61 -3.51
C TYR A 17 21.32 -13.24 -3.06
N GLN A 18 21.82 -12.13 -3.60
CA GLN A 18 23.12 -11.58 -3.30
C GLN A 18 22.99 -10.15 -2.74
N CYS A 19 23.81 -9.80 -1.77
CA CYS A 19 23.97 -8.41 -1.35
C CYS A 19 24.53 -7.57 -2.50
N TYR A 20 23.93 -6.40 -2.79
CA TYR A 20 24.36 -5.54 -3.90
C TYR A 20 25.84 -5.15 -3.80
N ALA A 21 26.29 -4.84 -2.58
CA ALA A 21 27.66 -4.45 -2.27
C ALA A 21 28.65 -5.64 -2.11
N SER A 22 28.22 -6.87 -2.40
CA SER A 22 29.08 -8.06 -2.36
C SER A 22 30.14 -8.01 -3.47
N LYS A 23 29.79 -7.52 -4.67
CA LYS A 23 30.74 -7.36 -5.78
C LYS A 23 31.87 -6.38 -5.49
N SER A 24 31.59 -5.34 -4.68
CA SER A 24 32.58 -4.34 -4.25
C SER A 24 33.29 -4.71 -2.94
N LYS A 25 33.11 -5.94 -2.44
CA LYS A 25 33.69 -6.45 -1.18
C LYS A 25 33.37 -5.59 0.06
N LYS A 26 32.32 -4.77 0.00
CA LYS A 26 31.83 -3.96 1.14
C LYS A 26 30.77 -4.69 1.97
N CYS A 27 30.38 -5.89 1.55
CA CYS A 27 29.37 -6.72 2.20
C CYS A 27 29.83 -8.17 2.24
N ASN A 28 29.92 -8.73 3.45
CA ASN A 28 30.39 -10.10 3.70
C ASN A 28 29.25 -11.13 3.78
N MET A 29 28.04 -10.73 3.39
CA MET A 29 26.90 -11.63 3.34
C MET A 29 27.08 -12.66 2.21
N PRO A 30 26.99 -13.97 2.50
CA PRO A 30 27.10 -14.99 1.47
C PRO A 30 25.85 -15.01 0.57
N LEU A 31 25.96 -15.75 -0.53
CA LEU A 31 24.83 -16.04 -1.42
C LEU A 31 23.79 -16.85 -0.66
N PHE A 32 22.56 -16.35 -0.63
CA PHE A 32 21.45 -17.04 0.04
C PHE A 32 20.58 -17.75 -1.02
N PRO A 33 20.33 -19.07 -0.91
CA PRO A 33 19.49 -19.79 -1.87
C PRO A 33 18.07 -19.21 -1.92
N ARG A 34 17.58 -18.89 -3.12
CA ARG A 34 16.26 -18.25 -3.31
C ARG A 34 15.14 -19.08 -2.69
N GLU A 35 15.07 -20.37 -3.08
CA GLU A 35 14.03 -21.29 -2.61
C GLU A 35 13.98 -21.37 -1.09
N LYS A 36 15.14 -21.49 -0.41
CA LYS A 36 15.18 -21.52 1.06
C LYS A 36 14.60 -20.25 1.68
N LEU A 37 14.90 -19.08 1.12
CA LEU A 37 14.40 -17.83 1.67
C LEU A 37 12.90 -17.71 1.47
N GLU A 38 12.45 -17.96 0.25
CA GLU A 38 11.04 -17.87 -0.12
C GLU A 38 10.21 -18.91 0.64
N ASP A 39 10.72 -20.11 0.89
CA ASP A 39 10.03 -21.14 1.67
C ASP A 39 9.88 -20.75 3.14
N ILE A 40 10.89 -20.12 3.75
CA ILE A 40 10.79 -19.58 5.13
C ILE A 40 9.70 -18.51 5.19
N ILE A 41 9.72 -17.58 4.24
CA ILE A 41 8.72 -16.51 4.17
C ILE A 41 7.32 -17.09 3.98
N LEU A 42 7.17 -17.99 3.03
CA LEU A 42 5.92 -18.65 2.72
C LEU A 42 5.35 -19.39 3.93
N ALA A 43 6.17 -20.18 4.61
CA ALA A 43 5.75 -20.95 5.78
C ALA A 43 5.25 -20.04 6.90
N GLU A 44 5.97 -18.96 7.19
CA GLU A 44 5.59 -18.02 8.24
C GLU A 44 4.33 -17.22 7.88
N THR A 45 4.22 -16.77 6.62
CA THR A 45 3.03 -16.04 6.16
C THR A 45 1.80 -16.94 6.13
N ILE A 46 1.92 -18.20 5.68
CA ILE A 46 0.81 -19.16 5.72
C ILE A 46 0.39 -19.43 7.17
N LYS A 47 1.35 -19.60 8.09
CA LYS A 47 1.06 -19.80 9.51
C LYS A 47 0.29 -18.62 10.09
N LEU A 48 0.72 -17.39 9.80
CA LEU A 48 0.04 -16.16 10.21
C LEU A 48 -1.40 -16.10 9.65
N LEU A 49 -1.58 -16.41 8.37
CA LEU A 49 -2.89 -16.39 7.70
C LEU A 49 -3.78 -17.59 8.06
N SER A 50 -3.23 -18.66 8.63
CA SER A 50 -4.02 -19.83 9.04
C SER A 50 -4.80 -19.60 10.33
N GLU A 51 -4.46 -18.55 11.08
CA GLU A 51 -5.15 -18.17 12.30
C GLU A 51 -6.45 -17.42 11.97
N PRO A 52 -7.64 -17.95 12.38
CA PRO A 52 -8.92 -17.32 12.04
C PRO A 52 -9.04 -15.87 12.53
N GLN A 53 -8.49 -15.57 13.71
CA GLN A 53 -8.50 -14.23 14.29
C GLN A 53 -7.72 -13.24 13.41
N THR A 54 -6.61 -13.67 12.81
CA THR A 54 -5.81 -12.86 11.90
C THR A 54 -6.57 -12.55 10.61
N ILE A 55 -7.26 -13.53 10.03
CA ILE A 55 -8.11 -13.32 8.85
C ILE A 55 -9.21 -12.30 9.15
N GLU A 56 -9.89 -12.44 10.29
CA GLU A 56 -10.95 -11.50 10.69
C GLU A 56 -10.43 -10.09 10.93
N PHE A 57 -9.27 -9.97 11.59
CA PHE A 57 -8.62 -8.70 11.81
C PHE A 57 -8.29 -8.02 10.48
N ILE A 58 -7.58 -8.70 9.57
CA ILE A 58 -7.20 -8.16 8.25
C ILE A 58 -8.45 -7.76 7.47
N ALA A 59 -9.48 -8.61 7.44
CA ALA A 59 -10.71 -8.35 6.70
C ALA A 59 -11.43 -7.08 7.18
N ASN A 60 -11.53 -6.90 8.50
CA ASN A 60 -12.15 -5.71 9.08
C ASN A 60 -11.28 -4.47 8.87
N THR A 61 -9.96 -4.58 9.01
CA THR A 61 -9.06 -3.44 8.78
C THR A 61 -9.13 -2.97 7.33
N VAL A 62 -9.02 -3.88 6.36
CA VAL A 62 -9.02 -3.54 4.93
C VAL A 62 -10.37 -2.96 4.49
N ALA A 63 -11.49 -3.52 4.94
CA ALA A 63 -12.81 -3.00 4.60
C ALA A 63 -13.09 -1.59 5.14
N ASN A 64 -12.34 -1.16 6.18
CA ASN A 64 -12.44 0.17 6.76
C ASN A 64 -11.37 1.15 6.26
N LEU A 65 -10.47 0.71 5.37
CA LEU A 65 -9.51 1.63 4.76
C LEU A 65 -10.25 2.58 3.81
N PRO A 66 -9.97 3.89 3.87
CA PRO A 66 -10.45 4.81 2.87
C PRO A 66 -9.90 4.37 1.51
N ILE A 67 -10.79 4.22 0.54
CA ILE A 67 -10.40 4.01 -0.85
C ILE A 67 -9.85 5.36 -1.32
N ASP A 68 -8.65 5.37 -1.92
CA ASP A 68 -8.04 6.59 -2.43
C ASP A 68 -9.06 7.37 -3.26
N GLU A 69 -9.22 8.65 -2.92
CA GLU A 69 -10.14 9.53 -3.62
C GLU A 69 -9.78 9.59 -5.10
N ASN A 70 -10.76 9.36 -5.96
CA ASN A 70 -10.54 9.43 -7.40
C ASN A 70 -10.07 10.85 -7.76
N THR A 71 -8.88 10.96 -8.32
CA THR A 71 -8.24 12.24 -8.67
C THR A 71 -9.14 13.08 -9.57
N GLN A 72 -9.94 12.45 -10.45
CA GLN A 72 -10.88 13.16 -11.33
C GLN A 72 -12.07 13.77 -10.58
N ILE A 73 -12.60 13.06 -9.57
CA ILE A 73 -13.68 13.57 -8.71
C ILE A 73 -13.17 14.78 -7.92
N SER A 74 -11.97 14.67 -7.36
CA SER A 74 -11.33 15.76 -6.62
C SER A 74 -11.10 17.00 -7.51
N ILE A 75 -10.62 16.80 -8.74
CA ILE A 75 -10.45 17.90 -9.72
C ILE A 75 -11.80 18.60 -9.99
N LEU A 76 -12.86 17.84 -10.30
CA LEU A 76 -14.18 18.42 -10.57
C LEU A 76 -14.75 19.17 -9.35
N GLU A 77 -14.56 18.65 -8.14
CA GLU A 77 -14.96 19.33 -6.91
C GLU A 77 -14.20 20.64 -6.72
N THR A 78 -12.89 20.66 -6.95
CA THR A 78 -12.11 21.91 -6.91
C THR A 78 -12.59 22.93 -7.93
N GLU A 79 -12.84 22.54 -9.19
CA GLU A 79 -13.36 23.46 -10.20
C GLU A 79 -14.73 24.04 -9.83
N ILE A 80 -15.63 23.22 -9.27
CA ILE A 80 -16.93 23.69 -8.78
C ILE A 80 -16.74 24.72 -7.67
N THR A 81 -15.85 24.47 -6.71
CA THR A 81 -15.59 25.43 -5.62
C THR A 81 -15.03 26.77 -6.14
N GLU A 82 -14.16 26.74 -7.15
CA GLU A 82 -13.64 27.94 -7.79
C GLU A 82 -14.74 28.76 -8.48
N ILE A 83 -15.62 28.10 -9.25
CA ILE A 83 -16.74 28.77 -9.93
C ILE A 83 -17.74 29.33 -8.90
N LYS A 84 -18.06 28.59 -7.82
CA LYS A 84 -18.91 29.08 -6.72
C LYS A 84 -18.31 30.32 -6.06
N ASN A 85 -16.99 30.37 -5.88
CA ASN A 85 -16.30 31.54 -5.33
C ASN A 85 -16.35 32.74 -6.28
N LYS A 86 -16.15 32.54 -7.59
CA LYS A 86 -16.28 33.61 -8.59
C LYS A 86 -17.70 34.19 -8.62
N LEU A 87 -18.71 33.31 -8.59
CA LEU A 87 -20.12 33.70 -8.56
C LEU A 87 -20.45 34.48 -7.29
N LYS A 88 -19.98 34.02 -6.12
CA LYS A 88 -20.11 34.74 -4.84
C LYS A 88 -19.49 36.14 -4.89
N ASN A 89 -18.35 36.31 -5.56
CA ASN A 89 -17.72 37.62 -5.74
C ASN A 89 -18.54 38.54 -6.64
N CYS A 90 -19.14 38.02 -7.72
CA CYS A 90 -20.06 38.78 -8.55
C CYS A 90 -21.32 39.24 -7.78
N ILE A 91 -21.89 38.37 -6.94
CA ILE A 91 -23.03 38.72 -6.08
C ILE A 91 -22.65 39.84 -5.10
N LYS A 92 -21.51 39.73 -4.42
CA LYS A 92 -21.02 40.78 -3.51
C LYS A 92 -20.84 42.13 -4.20
N ALA A 93 -20.38 42.13 -5.46
CA ALA A 93 -20.25 43.36 -6.24
C ALA A 93 -21.62 44.02 -6.47
N ILE A 94 -22.64 43.22 -6.81
CA ILE A 94 -24.02 43.70 -6.95
C ILE A 94 -24.56 44.26 -5.62
N GLU A 95 -24.35 43.54 -4.51
CA GLU A 95 -24.76 44.00 -3.17
C GLU A 95 -24.09 45.33 -2.78
N SER A 96 -22.86 45.58 -3.24
CA SER A 96 -22.16 46.85 -3.05
C SER A 96 -22.63 47.99 -3.99
N GLY A 97 -23.60 47.73 -4.87
CA GLY A 97 -24.15 48.69 -5.82
C GLY A 97 -23.41 48.77 -7.16
N LEU A 98 -22.42 47.90 -7.42
CA LEU A 98 -21.69 47.83 -8.69
C LEU A 98 -22.46 46.95 -9.68
N ILE A 99 -23.29 47.57 -10.51
CA ILE A 99 -24.06 46.88 -11.56
C ILE A 99 -23.49 47.26 -12.92
N SER A 100 -23.14 46.24 -13.72
CA SER A 100 -22.60 46.39 -15.08
C SER A 100 -23.01 45.19 -15.92
N ASP A 101 -23.27 45.41 -17.21
CA ASP A 101 -23.62 44.35 -18.17
C ASP A 101 -22.59 43.20 -18.18
N THR A 102 -21.31 43.51 -17.97
CA THR A 102 -20.24 42.51 -17.86
C THR A 102 -20.43 41.57 -16.67
N ILE A 103 -20.91 42.08 -15.54
CA ILE A 103 -21.16 41.29 -14.32
C ILE A 103 -22.34 40.35 -14.55
N SER A 104 -23.43 40.85 -15.13
CA SER A 104 -24.60 40.05 -15.46
C SER A 104 -24.26 38.92 -16.44
N LYS A 105 -23.42 39.19 -17.45
CA LYS A 105 -22.93 38.18 -18.39
C LYS A 105 -22.07 37.12 -17.70
N ASN A 106 -21.13 37.54 -16.86
CA ASN A 106 -20.26 36.62 -16.10
C ASN A 106 -21.06 35.70 -15.18
N ILE A 107 -22.10 36.21 -14.51
CA ILE A 107 -22.99 35.39 -13.67
C ILE A 107 -23.64 34.28 -14.51
N SER A 108 -24.24 34.63 -15.65
CA SER A 108 -24.87 33.65 -16.54
C SER A 108 -23.87 32.61 -17.07
N GLU A 109 -22.64 33.01 -17.39
CA GLU A 109 -21.58 32.10 -17.82
C GLU A 109 -21.13 31.16 -16.69
N TYR A 110 -20.97 31.68 -15.47
CA TYR A 110 -20.62 30.87 -14.30
C TYR A 110 -21.73 29.90 -13.91
N GLU A 111 -23.00 30.29 -13.95
CA GLU A 111 -24.13 29.40 -13.70
C GLU A 111 -24.21 28.25 -14.71
N LYS A 112 -24.01 28.56 -16.00
CA LYS A 112 -23.94 27.53 -17.06
C LYS A 112 -22.78 26.57 -16.82
N LYS A 113 -21.59 27.11 -16.55
CA LYS A 113 -20.40 26.28 -16.30
C LYS A 113 -20.57 25.42 -15.05
N LEU A 114 -21.18 25.97 -14.00
CA LEU A 114 -21.50 25.23 -12.77
C LEU A 114 -22.44 24.07 -13.04
N SER A 115 -23.52 24.29 -13.81
CA SER A 115 -24.47 23.23 -14.17
C SER A 115 -23.80 22.10 -14.97
N VAL A 116 -22.88 22.42 -15.88
CA VAL A 116 -22.11 21.42 -16.62
C VAL A 116 -21.20 20.62 -15.68
N LEU A 117 -20.40 21.30 -14.85
CA LEU A 117 -19.47 20.64 -13.93
C LEU A 117 -20.20 19.77 -12.89
N GLU A 118 -21.34 20.20 -12.36
CA GLU A 118 -22.13 19.40 -11.41
C GLU A 118 -22.73 18.16 -12.08
N LYS A 119 -23.11 18.25 -13.36
CA LYS A 119 -23.56 17.09 -14.14
C LYS A 119 -22.41 16.11 -14.38
N ASP A 120 -21.24 16.60 -14.78
CA ASP A 120 -20.07 15.77 -15.04
C ASP A 120 -19.59 15.08 -13.75
N LEU A 121 -19.59 15.80 -12.63
CA LEU A 121 -19.30 15.21 -11.30
C LEU A 121 -20.29 14.10 -10.95
N SER A 122 -21.58 14.30 -11.23
CA SER A 122 -22.61 13.30 -10.94
C SER A 122 -22.41 12.03 -11.78
N ILE A 123 -22.07 12.19 -13.06
CA ILE A 123 -21.76 11.07 -13.95
C ILE A 123 -20.50 10.34 -13.47
N GLU A 124 -19.42 11.07 -13.17
CA GLU A 124 -18.17 10.48 -12.69
C GLU A 124 -18.34 9.76 -11.35
N LYS A 125 -19.19 10.27 -10.45
CA LYS A 125 -19.52 9.60 -9.17
C LYS A 125 -20.25 8.27 -9.38
N VAL A 126 -21.11 8.19 -10.39
CA VAL A 126 -21.83 6.94 -10.74
C VAL A 126 -20.90 5.97 -11.47
N LEU A 127 -20.10 6.46 -12.43
CA LEU A 127 -19.17 5.62 -13.18
C LEU A 127 -18.05 5.05 -12.31
N ASN A 128 -17.59 5.83 -11.34
CA ASN A 128 -16.54 5.43 -10.40
C ASN A 128 -17.10 5.19 -9.00
N GLU A 129 -18.36 4.75 -8.88
CA GLU A 129 -18.88 4.33 -7.59
C GLU A 129 -17.92 3.27 -7.03
N PRO A 130 -17.16 3.57 -5.96
CA PRO A 130 -16.08 2.70 -5.56
C PRO A 130 -16.71 1.40 -5.10
N PHE A 131 -16.29 0.29 -5.71
CA PHE A 131 -16.69 -1.03 -5.23
C PHE A 131 -16.35 -1.11 -3.74
N LYS A 132 -17.39 -1.17 -2.90
CA LYS A 132 -17.20 -1.21 -1.47
C LYS A 132 -16.67 -2.58 -1.09
N ILE A 133 -15.38 -2.63 -0.76
CA ILE A 133 -14.75 -3.83 -0.24
C ILE A 133 -15.38 -4.14 1.12
N THR A 134 -16.07 -5.28 1.22
CA THR A 134 -16.64 -5.77 2.48
C THR A 134 -15.66 -6.73 3.14
N PRO A 135 -15.77 -6.97 4.46
CA PRO A 135 -14.94 -7.97 5.13
C PRO A 135 -15.04 -9.35 4.45
N ASP A 136 -16.22 -9.75 3.97
CA ASP A 136 -16.41 -11.04 3.30
C ASP A 136 -15.64 -11.15 1.97
N HIS A 137 -15.56 -10.05 1.20
CA HIS A 137 -14.72 -10.02 -0.01
C HIS A 137 -13.25 -10.26 0.32
N VAL A 138 -12.76 -9.64 1.40
CA VAL A 138 -11.37 -9.82 1.85
C VAL A 138 -11.15 -11.23 2.37
N LYS A 139 -12.05 -11.76 3.21
CA LYS A 139 -11.98 -13.15 3.69
C LYS A 139 -11.92 -14.15 2.54
N PHE A 140 -12.80 -13.99 1.55
CA PHE A 140 -12.82 -14.84 0.36
C PHE A 140 -11.50 -14.81 -0.39
N PHE A 141 -10.93 -13.61 -0.60
CA PHE A 141 -9.61 -13.46 -1.22
C PHE A 141 -8.50 -14.17 -0.42
N LEU A 142 -8.45 -13.98 0.90
CA LEU A 142 -7.45 -14.62 1.77
C LEU A 142 -7.56 -16.15 1.73
N TYR A 143 -8.79 -16.69 1.80
CA TYR A 143 -9.00 -18.13 1.68
C TYR A 143 -8.58 -18.68 0.32
N ASN A 144 -8.88 -17.96 -0.77
CA ASN A 144 -8.51 -18.40 -2.11
C ASN A 144 -7.00 -18.51 -2.28
N ILE A 145 -6.22 -17.54 -1.76
CA ILE A 145 -4.75 -17.60 -1.82
C ILE A 145 -4.22 -18.87 -1.16
N LEU A 146 -4.75 -19.24 0.01
CA LEU A 146 -4.32 -20.44 0.73
C LEU A 146 -4.64 -21.74 -0.02
N GLN A 147 -5.65 -21.73 -0.92
CA GLN A 147 -6.12 -22.89 -1.68
C GLN A 147 -5.49 -23.04 -3.07
N ILE A 148 -4.62 -22.11 -3.51
CA ILE A 148 -3.97 -22.17 -4.84
C ILE A 148 -3.14 -23.45 -4.98
N LYS A 149 -3.51 -24.37 -5.87
CA LYS A 149 -2.84 -25.68 -5.98
C LYS A 149 -1.40 -25.60 -6.47
N ASN A 150 -1.10 -24.69 -7.39
CA ASN A 150 0.24 -24.50 -7.92
C ASN A 150 1.13 -23.82 -6.87
N ALA A 151 2.23 -24.49 -6.48
CA ALA A 151 3.12 -23.99 -5.42
C ALA A 151 3.85 -22.70 -5.81
N ASP A 152 4.27 -22.57 -7.06
CA ASP A 152 5.00 -21.39 -7.54
C ASP A 152 4.07 -20.18 -7.64
N GLU A 153 2.88 -20.38 -8.20
CA GLU A 153 1.85 -19.33 -8.27
C GLU A 153 1.41 -18.85 -6.88
N ARG A 154 1.19 -19.81 -5.95
CA ARG A 154 0.85 -19.49 -4.56
C ARG A 154 1.97 -18.69 -3.90
N ARG A 155 3.22 -19.09 -4.12
CA ARG A 155 4.39 -18.40 -3.58
C ARG A 155 4.48 -16.96 -4.08
N ASP A 156 4.38 -16.76 -5.39
CA ASP A 156 4.43 -15.44 -6.01
C ASP A 156 3.29 -14.55 -5.51
N MET A 157 2.07 -15.10 -5.41
CA MET A 157 0.90 -14.35 -4.93
C MET A 157 1.02 -13.95 -3.46
N ILE A 158 1.45 -14.86 -2.59
CA ILE A 158 1.65 -14.57 -1.16
C ILE A 158 2.75 -13.53 -0.97
N ILE A 159 3.92 -13.73 -1.58
CA ILE A 159 5.06 -12.82 -1.39
C ILE A 159 4.71 -11.42 -1.92
N SER A 160 4.19 -11.32 -3.14
CA SER A 160 3.88 -10.01 -3.74
C SER A 160 2.76 -9.24 -3.02
N THR A 161 1.79 -9.95 -2.44
CA THR A 161 0.63 -9.33 -1.78
C THR A 161 0.98 -8.89 -0.37
N PHE A 162 1.61 -9.77 0.41
CA PHE A 162 1.78 -9.54 1.85
C PHE A 162 3.14 -8.94 2.21
N VAL A 163 4.21 -9.23 1.47
CA VAL A 163 5.56 -8.87 1.89
C VAL A 163 5.95 -7.49 1.35
N ARG A 164 6.31 -6.58 2.26
CA ARG A 164 6.84 -5.25 1.96
C ARG A 164 8.34 -5.29 1.72
N ASP A 165 9.06 -5.79 2.72
CA ASP A 165 10.52 -5.90 2.68
C ASP A 165 11.00 -7.07 3.54
N ILE A 166 12.22 -7.52 3.24
CA ILE A 166 12.88 -8.60 3.96
C ILE A 166 14.28 -8.13 4.31
N VAL A 167 14.66 -8.25 5.57
CA VAL A 167 16.00 -7.93 6.07
C VAL A 167 16.67 -9.21 6.53
N LEU A 168 17.81 -9.52 5.92
CA LEU A 168 18.66 -10.63 6.31
C LEU A 168 19.88 -10.12 7.07
N THR A 169 20.01 -10.56 8.32
CA THR A 169 21.16 -10.27 9.18
C THR A 169 21.95 -11.55 9.39
N LYS A 170 23.28 -11.46 9.44
CA LYS A 170 24.17 -12.57 9.77
C LYS A 170 24.83 -12.27 11.11
N ASP A 171 24.66 -13.18 12.04
CA ASP A 171 25.29 -13.16 13.36
C ASP A 171 26.23 -14.37 13.50
N ASP A 172 26.90 -14.51 14.64
CA ASP A 172 27.88 -15.57 14.88
C ASP A 172 27.27 -16.98 14.85
N ILE A 173 25.97 -17.09 15.12
CA ILE A 173 25.23 -18.35 15.25
C ILE A 173 24.55 -18.75 13.92
N GLY A 174 24.29 -17.79 13.02
CA GLY A 174 23.56 -18.08 11.79
C GLY A 174 23.01 -16.84 11.09
N TYR A 175 21.83 -16.98 10.48
CA TYR A 175 21.12 -15.90 9.81
C TYR A 175 19.78 -15.66 10.48
N THR A 176 19.43 -14.38 10.61
CA THR A 176 18.14 -13.93 11.10
C THR A 176 17.36 -13.35 9.92
N VAL A 177 16.13 -13.81 9.72
CA VAL A 177 15.22 -13.32 8.68
C VAL A 177 14.15 -12.47 9.33
N LYS A 178 14.13 -11.16 9.02
CA LYS A 178 13.07 -10.25 9.44
C LYS A 178 12.16 -9.98 8.24
N ILE A 179 10.89 -10.35 8.38
CA ILE A 179 9.87 -10.16 7.35
C ILE A 179 9.01 -8.97 7.77
N THR A 180 8.84 -8.04 6.84
CA THR A 180 7.98 -6.89 7.04
C THR A 180 6.78 -7.01 6.11
N TYR A 181 5.57 -6.95 6.67
CA TYR A 181 4.33 -7.06 5.91
C TYR A 181 3.80 -5.70 5.43
N ASN A 182 2.98 -5.71 4.38
CA ASN A 182 2.23 -4.57 3.88
C ASN A 182 1.11 -4.23 4.87
N TYR A 183 1.22 -3.08 5.56
CA TYR A 183 0.18 -2.52 6.40
C TYR A 183 0.10 -0.99 6.21
N ASN A 184 -1.12 -0.48 6.14
CA ASN A 184 -1.42 0.95 6.34
C ASN A 184 -1.59 1.16 7.86
N GLU A 185 -1.12 2.28 8.38
CA GLU A 185 -0.73 2.46 9.78
C GLU A 185 -1.85 2.27 10.83
N ASN A 186 -1.44 1.79 12.02
CA ASN A 186 -2.13 1.67 13.32
C ASN A 186 -2.94 0.39 13.63
N PRO A 187 -2.28 -0.73 14.01
CA PRO A 187 -2.82 -1.60 15.03
C PRO A 187 -2.48 -1.01 16.41
N SER A 188 -3.42 -0.30 17.02
CA SER A 188 -3.46 -0.19 18.48
C SER A 188 -3.76 -1.58 19.03
N ASN A 189 -2.73 -2.41 19.15
CA ASN A 189 -2.54 -3.49 20.13
C ASN A 189 -1.23 -4.20 19.78
N SER A 190 -0.22 -3.90 20.58
CA SER A 190 1.08 -4.56 20.61
C SER A 190 0.91 -6.07 20.86
N LEU A 191 1.26 -6.91 19.88
CA LEU A 191 1.96 -8.14 20.22
C LEU A 191 3.40 -7.72 20.58
N ASP A 192 3.59 -7.54 21.88
CA ASP A 192 4.85 -7.14 22.50
C ASP A 192 5.89 -8.27 22.37
N ASN A 193 7.08 -7.93 21.86
CA ASN A 193 8.32 -8.68 22.03
C ASN A 193 9.50 -7.68 22.03
N SER A 194 9.70 -7.06 23.19
CA SER A 194 10.86 -6.35 23.75
C SER A 194 12.12 -6.01 22.89
N VAL A 195 12.19 -4.71 22.52
CA VAL A 195 13.22 -3.66 22.77
C VAL A 195 14.74 -3.97 22.83
N GLN A 196 15.54 -3.25 22.01
CA GLN A 196 16.69 -2.41 22.47
C GLN A 196 16.89 -1.15 21.58
N LYS A 197 17.14 0.01 22.23
CA LYS A 197 17.35 1.34 21.62
C LYS A 197 18.81 1.58 21.25
N GLY A 198 19.05 2.23 20.10
CA GLY A 198 20.37 2.76 19.70
C GLY A 198 20.30 4.00 18.78
N SER A 199 20.49 5.17 19.40
CA SER A 199 20.99 6.49 18.96
C SER A 199 20.79 7.07 17.52
N GLN A 200 19.92 8.10 17.49
CA GLN A 200 20.02 9.43 16.86
C GLN A 200 19.69 9.73 15.36
N LYS A 201 18.52 10.39 15.23
CA LYS A 201 18.16 11.62 14.47
C LYS A 201 18.10 11.58 12.93
N SER A 202 16.88 11.42 12.41
CA SER A 202 16.15 12.49 11.71
C SER A 202 14.64 12.20 11.74
N SER A 203 13.86 13.27 11.90
CA SER A 203 12.41 13.26 12.14
C SER A 203 11.65 13.10 10.82
N LEU A 204 11.07 11.93 10.60
CA LEU A 204 9.81 11.74 9.87
C LEU A 204 9.05 10.65 10.64
N VAL A 205 7.82 10.95 11.05
CA VAL A 205 6.99 10.05 11.86
C VAL A 205 6.79 8.76 11.07
N ALA A 206 7.49 7.71 11.47
CA ALA A 206 7.32 6.38 10.93
C ALA A 206 6.32 5.63 11.82
N PRO A 207 5.41 4.83 11.24
CA PRO A 207 4.44 4.09 12.00
C PRO A 207 5.10 3.02 12.85
N THR A 208 4.52 2.83 14.03
CA THR A 208 4.93 1.88 15.05
C THR A 208 4.93 0.44 14.51
N ARG A 209 5.91 -0.34 14.98
CA ARG A 209 6.41 -1.57 14.37
C ARG A 209 5.89 -2.80 15.10
N ILE A 210 5.56 -3.87 14.37
CA ILE A 210 5.56 -5.23 14.90
C ILE A 210 6.74 -5.96 14.24
N GLU A 211 7.64 -6.50 15.07
CA GLU A 211 8.86 -7.16 14.62
C GLU A 211 8.76 -8.65 14.95
N LEU A 212 8.78 -9.51 13.93
CA LEU A 212 8.97 -10.95 14.13
C LEU A 212 10.43 -11.27 13.82
N VAL A 213 11.19 -11.54 14.87
CA VAL A 213 12.57 -12.03 14.81
C VAL A 213 12.49 -13.55 14.88
N ILE A 214 12.86 -14.22 13.80
CA ILE A 214 12.93 -15.68 13.78
C ILE A 214 14.41 -16.06 13.73
N SER A 215 14.88 -16.65 14.82
CA SER A 215 16.17 -17.34 14.91
C SER A 215 15.97 -18.81 14.51
N PRO A 216 16.90 -19.41 13.75
CA PRO A 216 16.87 -20.84 13.43
C PRO A 216 17.06 -21.73 14.67
#